data_AF-A0A024FV34-F1
#
_entry.id   AF-A0A024FV34-F1
#
_cell.length_a   1.000
_cell.length_b   1.000
_cell.length_c   1.000
_cell.angle_alpha   90.00
_cell.angle_beta   90.00
_cell.angle_gamma   90.00
#
_symmetry.space_group_name_H-M   'P 1'
#
loop_
_entity.id
_entity.type
_entity.pdbx_description
1 polymer ?
#
loop_
_entity_poly.entity_id
_entity_poly.type
_entity_poly.pdbx_seq_one_letter_code
_entity_poly.pdbx_strand_id
1 'polypeptide(L)'
;MFCSHQHGPTTVIDAFIEHGADVHAQSGDLSTALHLAVAFQSTDVAIALEKAGAMIHVRDAAGRDVLDVALDLPEMTELLIRNITKQPTWIANEQVTQCVCCQSVFGIAVRKHHCRHCGRIICHKCSGNQISLPKFGIDDVSRVCDTCFEVLQRKDGSSERK
;
A
#
# COMPACT_ATOMS: atom_id res chain seq x y z
N MET A 1 -38.66 12.27 -12.57
CA MET A 1 -38.16 11.19 -11.68
C MET A 1 -36.87 10.67 -12.26
N PHE A 2 -35.73 11.16 -11.75
CA PHE A 2 -34.41 10.72 -12.19
C PHE A 2 -34.05 9.43 -11.45
N CYS A 3 -34.16 8.28 -12.11
CA CYS A 3 -33.63 7.01 -11.63
C CYS A 3 -32.15 6.92 -12.01
N SER A 4 -31.27 7.60 -11.26
CA SER A 4 -29.83 7.37 -11.34
C SER A 4 -29.51 6.07 -10.61
N HIS A 5 -29.63 4.93 -11.28
CA HIS A 5 -29.00 3.69 -10.83
C HIS A 5 -27.49 3.87 -10.99
N GLN A 6 -26.86 4.50 -10.00
CA GLN A 6 -25.41 4.51 -9.85
C GLN A 6 -24.96 3.13 -9.32
N HIS A 7 -24.99 2.11 -10.17
CA HIS A 7 -24.25 0.88 -9.91
C HIS A 7 -22.88 1.02 -10.55
N GLY A 8 -22.05 1.85 -9.92
CA GLY A 8 -20.63 1.95 -10.28
C GLY A 8 -19.86 0.67 -9.93
N PRO A 9 -18.64 0.49 -10.44
CA PRO A 9 -17.80 -0.68 -10.15
C PRO A 9 -17.53 -0.87 -8.64
N THR A 10 -17.63 0.19 -7.84
CA THR A 10 -17.53 0.15 -6.38
C THR A 10 -18.64 -0.66 -5.71
N THR A 11 -19.89 -0.52 -6.15
CA THR A 11 -21.04 -1.27 -5.61
C THR A 11 -20.92 -2.77 -5.85
N VAL A 12 -20.27 -3.15 -6.95
CA VAL A 12 -20.01 -4.54 -7.30
C VAL A 12 -18.89 -5.12 -6.42
N ILE A 13 -17.85 -4.32 -6.13
CA ILE A 13 -16.76 -4.73 -5.23
C ILE A 13 -17.27 -4.92 -3.81
N ASP A 14 -18.07 -3.98 -3.29
CA ASP A 14 -18.67 -4.08 -1.96
C ASP A 14 -19.52 -5.35 -1.84
N ALA A 15 -20.36 -5.63 -2.85
CA ALA A 15 -21.15 -6.86 -2.91
C ALA A 15 -20.29 -8.13 -2.98
N PHE A 16 -19.20 -8.15 -3.75
CA PHE A 16 -18.32 -9.32 -3.83
C PHE A 16 -17.60 -9.59 -2.51
N ILE A 17 -17.17 -8.54 -1.80
CA ILE A 17 -16.52 -8.67 -0.49
C ILE A 17 -17.53 -9.17 0.55
N GLU A 18 -18.77 -8.66 0.53
CA GLU A 18 -19.86 -9.14 1.41
C GLU A 18 -20.15 -10.64 1.22
N HIS A 19 -19.97 -11.14 -0.02
CA HIS A 19 -20.14 -12.55 -0.34
C HIS A 19 -18.85 -13.38 -0.14
N GLY A 20 -17.83 -12.81 0.53
CA GLY A 20 -16.62 -13.53 0.94
C GLY A 20 -15.58 -13.69 -0.15
N ALA A 21 -15.57 -12.83 -1.18
CA ALA A 21 -14.49 -12.82 -2.16
C ALA A 21 -13.15 -12.51 -1.47
N ASP A 22 -12.13 -13.32 -1.76
CA ASP A 22 -10.79 -13.10 -1.25
C ASP A 22 -10.14 -11.89 -1.94
N VAL A 23 -10.04 -10.79 -1.21
CA VAL A 23 -9.39 -9.54 -1.66
C VAL A 23 -7.89 -9.70 -1.92
N HIS A 24 -7.29 -10.78 -1.41
CA HIS A 24 -5.87 -11.11 -1.57
C HIS A 24 -5.62 -12.14 -2.66
N ALA A 25 -6.66 -12.60 -3.35
CA ALA A 25 -6.52 -13.55 -4.45
C ALA A 25 -5.59 -12.99 -5.53
N GLN A 26 -4.71 -13.87 -6.00
CA GLN A 26 -3.74 -13.58 -7.04
C GLN A 26 -4.16 -14.25 -8.35
N SER A 27 -4.07 -13.52 -9.46
CA SER A 27 -4.25 -14.08 -10.80
C SER A 27 -3.04 -14.94 -11.21
N GLY A 28 -3.09 -15.50 -12.43
CA GLY A 28 -2.02 -16.39 -12.94
C GLY A 28 -0.63 -15.73 -13.04
N ASP A 29 -0.55 -14.41 -13.11
CA ASP A 29 0.66 -13.58 -13.07
C ASP A 29 0.99 -13.07 -11.66
N LEU A 30 0.35 -13.62 -10.63
CA LEU A 30 0.46 -13.20 -9.23
C LEU A 30 -0.03 -11.76 -8.95
N SER A 31 -0.71 -11.10 -9.89
CA SER A 31 -1.30 -9.79 -9.64
C SER A 31 -2.51 -9.90 -8.70
N THR A 32 -2.61 -8.99 -7.73
CA THR A 32 -3.84 -8.83 -6.94
C THR A 32 -4.82 -7.91 -7.68
N ALA A 33 -6.09 -7.91 -7.25
CA ALA A 33 -7.08 -6.95 -7.77
C ALA A 33 -6.59 -5.49 -7.66
N LEU A 34 -5.81 -5.16 -6.63
CA LEU A 34 -5.28 -3.82 -6.43
C LEU A 34 -4.16 -3.48 -7.44
N HIS A 35 -3.32 -4.44 -7.84
CA HIS A 35 -2.35 -4.22 -8.92
C HIS A 35 -3.06 -3.83 -10.22
N LEU A 36 -4.14 -4.54 -10.56
CA LEU A 36 -4.92 -4.27 -11.76
C LEU A 36 -5.59 -2.89 -11.68
N ALA A 37 -6.20 -2.55 -10.54
CA ALA A 37 -6.83 -1.25 -10.34
C ALA A 37 -5.85 -0.09 -10.56
N VAL A 38 -4.62 -0.21 -10.06
CA VAL A 38 -3.55 0.78 -10.26
C VAL A 38 -3.06 0.81 -11.70
N ALA A 39 -2.84 -0.35 -12.34
CA ALA A 39 -2.42 -0.42 -13.74
C ALA A 39 -3.43 0.24 -14.68
N PHE A 40 -4.73 0.15 -14.36
CA PHE A 40 -5.81 0.83 -15.07
C PHE A 40 -6.14 2.24 -14.53
N GLN A 41 -5.35 2.75 -13.57
CA GLN A 41 -5.51 4.07 -12.94
C GLN A 41 -6.91 4.34 -12.38
N SER A 42 -7.59 3.29 -11.92
CA SER A 42 -8.93 3.39 -11.35
C SER A 42 -8.83 3.69 -9.86
N THR A 43 -8.84 4.98 -9.52
CA THR A 43 -8.76 5.46 -8.13
C THR A 43 -9.90 4.94 -7.27
N ASP A 44 -11.13 4.93 -7.80
CA ASP A 44 -12.32 4.53 -7.04
C ASP A 44 -12.26 3.05 -6.65
N VAL A 45 -11.83 2.20 -7.59
CA VAL A 45 -11.64 0.77 -7.37
C VAL A 45 -10.47 0.54 -6.40
N ALA A 46 -9.36 1.26 -6.55
CA ALA A 46 -8.22 1.15 -5.64
C ALA A 46 -8.62 1.49 -4.19
N ILE A 47 -9.33 2.60 -3.98
CA ILE A 47 -9.84 3.02 -2.66
C ILE A 47 -10.77 1.95 -2.08
N ALA A 48 -11.69 1.41 -2.90
CA ALA A 48 -12.62 0.37 -2.44
C ALA A 48 -11.87 -0.88 -1.98
N LEU A 49 -10.87 -1.32 -2.75
CA LEU A 49 -10.03 -2.45 -2.39
C LEU A 49 -9.19 -2.19 -1.13
N GLU A 50 -8.64 -0.98 -0.95
CA GLU A 50 -7.91 -0.62 0.27
C GLU A 50 -8.82 -0.62 1.51
N LYS A 51 -10.05 -0.12 1.39
CA LYS A 51 -11.07 -0.18 2.45
C LYS A 51 -11.44 -1.63 2.79
N ALA A 52 -11.47 -2.49 1.78
CA ALA A 52 -11.64 -3.93 1.95
C ALA A 52 -10.44 -4.61 2.64
N GLY A 53 -9.31 -3.92 2.76
CA GLY A 53 -8.09 -4.40 3.40
C GLY A 53 -7.06 -4.96 2.43
N ALA A 54 -7.17 -4.69 1.13
CA ALA A 54 -6.19 -5.12 0.13
C ALA A 54 -4.76 -4.71 0.54
N MET A 55 -3.84 -5.66 0.46
CA MET A 55 -2.43 -5.43 0.80
C MET A 55 -1.70 -4.80 -0.37
N ILE A 56 -0.98 -3.71 -0.11
CA ILE A 56 -0.19 -3.01 -1.15
C ILE A 56 1.21 -3.58 -1.36
N HIS A 57 1.73 -4.39 -0.43
CA HIS A 57 3.10 -4.91 -0.44
C HIS A 57 3.23 -6.32 -1.04
N VAL A 58 2.12 -6.90 -1.50
CA VAL A 58 2.13 -8.18 -2.24
C VAL A 58 2.83 -7.96 -3.56
N ARG A 59 3.60 -8.96 -4.02
CA ARG A 59 4.36 -8.87 -5.28
C ARG A 59 3.74 -9.72 -6.39
N ASP A 60 3.69 -9.17 -7.59
CA ASP A 60 3.35 -9.87 -8.83
C ASP A 60 4.51 -10.78 -9.30
N ALA A 61 4.30 -11.52 -10.40
CA ALA A 61 5.30 -12.43 -10.97
C ALA A 61 6.53 -11.70 -11.54
N ALA A 62 6.41 -10.40 -11.83
CA ALA A 62 7.54 -9.54 -12.18
C ALA A 62 8.29 -9.03 -10.94
N GLY A 63 7.82 -9.36 -9.73
CA GLY A 63 8.40 -8.93 -8.47
C GLY A 63 8.10 -7.47 -8.13
N ARG A 64 7.04 -6.88 -8.70
CA ARG A 64 6.59 -5.52 -8.40
C ARG A 64 5.46 -5.59 -7.38
N ASP A 65 5.42 -4.66 -6.45
CA ASP A 65 4.24 -4.44 -5.64
C ASP A 65 3.36 -3.29 -6.19
N VAL A 66 2.26 -2.98 -5.52
CA VAL A 66 1.27 -2.00 -5.97
C VAL A 66 1.88 -0.60 -6.13
N LEU A 67 2.79 -0.22 -5.23
CA LEU A 67 3.45 1.08 -5.26
C LEU A 67 4.56 1.11 -6.32
N ASP A 68 5.14 -0.04 -6.71
CA ASP A 68 6.06 -0.13 -7.86
C ASP A 68 5.29 0.00 -9.19
N VAL A 69 4.05 -0.52 -9.26
CA VAL A 69 3.17 -0.31 -10.42
C VAL A 69 2.74 1.16 -10.54
N ALA A 70 2.62 1.88 -9.40
CA ALA A 70 2.25 3.29 -9.35
C ALA A 70 3.45 4.26 -9.48
N LEU A 71 4.67 3.78 -9.74
CA LEU A 71 5.90 4.59 -9.61
C LEU A 71 5.87 5.90 -10.41
N ASP A 72 5.27 5.88 -11.60
CA ASP A 72 5.15 7.04 -12.50
C ASP A 72 3.84 7.83 -12.31
N LEU A 73 3.08 7.53 -11.25
CA LEU A 73 1.78 8.12 -10.92
C LEU A 73 1.83 8.72 -9.50
N PRO A 74 2.36 9.95 -9.33
CA PRO A 74 2.58 10.52 -8.00
C PRO A 74 1.28 10.75 -7.23
N GLU A 75 0.20 11.18 -7.90
CA GLU A 75 -1.11 11.37 -7.29
C GLU A 75 -1.70 10.03 -6.81
N MET A 76 -1.51 8.96 -7.60
CA MET A 76 -1.96 7.62 -7.24
C MET A 76 -1.16 7.06 -6.06
N THR A 77 0.16 7.23 -6.07
CA THR A 77 1.05 6.81 -4.97
C THR A 77 0.68 7.49 -3.66
N GLU A 78 0.44 8.81 -3.69
CA GLU A 78 -0.01 9.56 -2.53
C GLU A 78 -1.36 9.07 -2.02
N LEU A 79 -2.32 8.89 -2.92
CA LEU A 79 -3.66 8.36 -2.60
C LEU A 79 -3.57 7.01 -1.89
N LEU A 80 -2.83 6.05 -2.45
CA LEU A 80 -2.69 4.70 -1.88
C LEU A 80 -2.08 4.76 -0.47
N ILE A 81 -0.95 5.46 -0.31
CA ILE A 81 -0.28 5.56 0.99
C ILE A 81 -1.19 6.22 2.04
N ARG A 82 -1.97 7.24 1.68
CA ARG A 82 -2.88 7.90 2.63
C ARG A 82 -4.07 7.02 3.02
N ASN A 83 -4.58 6.20 2.11
CA ASN A 83 -5.76 5.36 2.32
C ASN A 83 -5.49 4.04 3.06
N ILE A 84 -4.23 3.72 3.37
CA ILE A 84 -3.92 2.59 4.27
C ILE A 84 -4.47 2.89 5.68
N THR A 85 -5.54 2.21 6.04
CA THR A 85 -6.27 2.37 7.30
C THR A 85 -6.11 1.21 8.26
N LYS A 86 -5.64 0.05 7.79
CA LYS A 86 -5.34 -1.12 8.62
C LYS A 86 -3.85 -1.40 8.63
N GLN A 87 -3.36 -1.97 9.73
CA GLN A 87 -1.97 -2.42 9.78
C GLN A 87 -1.73 -3.48 8.69
N PRO A 88 -0.63 -3.38 7.95
CA PRO A 88 -0.27 -4.39 6.98
C PRO A 88 0.09 -5.70 7.69
N THR A 89 -0.45 -6.81 7.21
CA THR A 89 -0.02 -8.14 7.66
C THR A 89 1.43 -8.35 7.28
N TRP A 90 2.27 -8.85 8.19
CA TRP A 90 3.66 -9.11 7.87
C TRP A 90 3.78 -10.39 7.05
N ILE A 91 4.13 -10.24 5.77
CA ILE A 91 4.49 -11.39 4.94
C ILE A 91 5.87 -11.90 5.33
N ALA A 92 6.01 -13.22 5.30
CA ALA A 92 7.21 -13.94 5.66
C ALA A 92 8.41 -13.50 4.80
N ASN A 93 9.59 -13.44 5.40
CA ASN A 93 10.78 -12.83 4.82
C ASN A 93 11.31 -13.56 3.58
N GLU A 94 10.95 -14.84 3.43
CA GLU A 94 11.57 -15.80 2.51
C GLU A 94 11.36 -15.42 1.04
N GLN A 95 10.33 -14.62 0.73
CA GLN A 95 9.99 -14.21 -0.63
C GLN A 95 10.73 -12.96 -1.12
N VAL A 96 11.45 -12.23 -0.25
CA VAL A 96 12.12 -10.97 -0.60
C VAL A 96 13.63 -11.09 -0.45
N THR A 97 14.35 -11.13 -1.56
CA THR A 97 15.83 -11.24 -1.58
C THR A 97 16.54 -9.89 -1.66
N GLN A 98 15.82 -8.82 -2.01
CA GLN A 98 16.36 -7.49 -2.24
C GLN A 98 15.46 -6.42 -1.61
N CYS A 99 16.05 -5.29 -1.22
CA CYS A 99 15.29 -4.15 -0.73
C CYS A 99 14.30 -3.69 -1.80
N VAL A 100 13.01 -3.56 -1.44
CA VAL A 100 11.97 -3.11 -2.37
C VAL A 100 12.26 -1.70 -2.91
N CYS A 101 12.84 -0.81 -2.10
CA CYS A 101 13.09 0.57 -2.51
C CYS A 101 14.38 0.78 -3.33
N CYS A 102 15.43 0.00 -3.09
CA CYS A 102 16.77 0.26 -3.67
C CYS A 102 17.46 -0.97 -4.27
N GLN A 103 16.79 -2.11 -4.31
CA GLN A 103 17.26 -3.38 -4.89
C GLN A 103 18.54 -3.95 -4.28
N SER A 104 19.04 -3.38 -3.17
CA SER A 104 20.20 -3.94 -2.46
C SER A 104 19.87 -5.35 -1.95
N VAL A 105 20.71 -6.31 -2.31
CA VAL A 105 20.55 -7.73 -1.93
C VAL A 105 20.68 -7.87 -0.41
N PHE A 106 19.70 -8.50 0.20
CA PHE A 106 19.73 -8.84 1.62
C PHE A 106 20.68 -10.01 1.88
N GLY A 107 21.31 -10.00 3.05
CA GLY A 107 22.27 -11.03 3.44
C GLY A 107 22.79 -10.80 4.85
N ILE A 108 24.04 -11.18 5.09
CA ILE A 108 24.67 -11.04 6.41
C ILE A 108 24.86 -9.55 6.77
N ALA A 109 25.29 -8.73 5.81
CA ALA A 109 25.59 -7.32 6.03
C ALA A 109 24.36 -6.41 5.92
N VAL A 110 23.40 -6.73 5.05
CA VAL A 110 22.18 -5.94 4.82
C VAL A 110 20.99 -6.71 5.36
N ARG A 111 20.42 -6.24 6.47
CA ARG A 111 19.27 -6.86 7.13
C ARG A 111 17.94 -6.32 6.60
N LYS A 112 16.90 -7.14 6.72
CA LYS A 112 15.52 -6.84 6.35
C LYS A 112 14.82 -6.06 7.46
N HIS A 113 13.99 -5.11 7.07
CA HIS A 113 13.10 -4.38 7.96
C HIS A 113 11.74 -4.23 7.29
N HIS A 114 10.65 -4.34 8.03
CA HIS A 114 9.32 -4.02 7.52
C HIS A 114 9.00 -2.54 7.74
N CYS A 115 8.44 -1.88 6.74
CA CYS A 115 7.74 -0.63 6.96
C CYS A 115 6.46 -0.91 7.77
N ARG A 116 6.28 -0.24 8.92
CA ARG A 116 5.09 -0.42 9.76
C ARG A 116 3.84 0.24 9.16
N HIS A 117 4.00 1.05 8.11
CA HIS A 117 2.90 1.69 7.41
C HIS A 117 2.42 0.89 6.19
N CYS A 118 3.29 0.61 5.22
CA CYS A 118 2.93 -0.10 3.98
C CYS A 118 3.19 -1.61 3.99
N GLY A 119 4.03 -2.12 4.90
CA GLY A 119 4.39 -3.54 4.98
C GLY A 119 5.58 -3.96 4.11
N ARG A 120 6.08 -3.09 3.23
CA ARG A 120 7.25 -3.37 2.37
C ARG A 120 8.49 -3.79 3.17
N ILE A 121 9.25 -4.74 2.63
CA ILE A 121 10.54 -5.18 3.19
C ILE A 121 11.69 -4.37 2.57
N ILE A 122 12.39 -3.64 3.43
CA ILE A 122 13.36 -2.59 3.07
C ILE A 122 14.64 -2.70 3.88
N CYS A 123 15.71 -2.08 3.41
CA CYS A 123 16.98 -2.01 4.14
C CYS A 123 17.00 -0.84 5.12
N HIS A 124 18.03 -0.78 5.97
CA HIS A 124 18.22 0.33 6.91
C HIS A 124 18.29 1.69 6.21
N LYS A 125 18.97 1.77 5.05
CA LYS A 125 19.14 3.02 4.30
C LYS A 125 17.81 3.59 3.80
N CYS A 126 16.86 2.73 3.45
CA CYS A 126 15.54 3.13 2.93
C CYS A 126 14.47 3.28 4.01
N SER A 127 14.87 3.27 5.29
CA SER A 127 13.95 3.28 6.43
C SER A 127 14.50 4.04 7.62
N GLY A 128 15.28 5.10 7.36
CA GLY A 128 15.92 5.91 8.41
C GLY A 128 14.93 6.73 9.25
N ASN A 129 13.67 6.81 8.82
CA ASN A 129 12.66 7.68 9.40
C ASN A 129 11.61 6.92 10.23
N GLN A 130 10.99 7.65 11.16
CA GLN A 130 9.91 7.14 12.01
C GLN A 130 8.74 8.14 12.04
N ILE A 131 7.52 7.62 12.19
CA ILE A 131 6.29 8.42 12.29
C ILE A 131 5.34 7.81 13.33
N SER A 132 4.55 8.64 14.00
CA SER A 132 3.45 8.15 14.85
C SER A 132 2.32 7.59 13.96
N LEU A 133 1.82 6.39 14.30
CA LEU A 133 0.76 5.70 13.56
C LEU A 133 -0.46 5.43 14.47
N PRO A 134 -1.09 6.48 15.03
CA PRO A 134 -2.20 6.31 15.97
C PRO A 134 -3.40 5.63 15.32
N LYS A 135 -3.59 5.79 14.00
CA LYS A 135 -4.62 5.09 13.22
C LYS A 135 -4.52 3.56 13.28
N PHE A 136 -3.37 3.04 13.69
CA PHE A 136 -3.10 1.62 13.88
C PHE A 136 -3.13 1.20 15.34
N GLY A 137 -3.46 2.10 16.28
CA GLY A 137 -3.35 1.83 17.72
C GLY A 137 -1.90 1.71 18.20
N ILE A 138 -0.97 2.40 17.53
CA ILE A 138 0.44 2.46 17.92
C ILE A 138 0.72 3.85 18.49
N ASP A 139 0.92 3.91 19.80
CA ASP A 139 1.15 5.17 20.52
C ASP A 139 2.56 5.72 20.31
N ASP A 140 3.54 4.83 20.09
CA ASP A 140 4.93 5.18 19.83
C ASP A 140 5.22 5.46 18.34
N VAL A 141 6.37 6.08 18.07
CA VAL A 141 6.86 6.27 16.69
C VAL A 141 7.33 4.95 16.07
N SER A 142 6.92 4.70 14.83
CA SER A 142 7.19 3.46 14.11
C SER A 142 8.05 3.70 12.87
N ARG A 143 8.96 2.76 12.58
CA ARG A 143 9.80 2.77 11.38
C ARG A 143 8.96 2.69 10.11
N VAL A 144 9.21 3.59 9.17
CA VAL A 144 8.56 3.60 7.86
C VAL A 144 9.60 3.68 6.75
N CYS A 145 9.23 3.29 5.52
CA CYS A 145 10.08 3.55 4.37
C CYS A 145 10.08 5.04 4.03
N ASP A 146 11.09 5.48 3.27
CA ASP A 146 11.23 6.87 2.88
C ASP A 146 10.02 7.36 2.07
N THR A 147 9.46 6.54 1.18
CA THR A 147 8.23 6.86 0.43
C THR A 147 7.05 7.18 1.36
N CYS A 148 6.80 6.34 2.37
CA CYS A 148 5.72 6.57 3.32
C CYS A 148 6.01 7.78 4.21
N PHE A 149 7.26 7.98 4.61
CA PHE A 149 7.64 9.15 5.39
C PHE A 149 7.37 10.45 4.61
N GLU A 150 7.81 10.53 3.35
CA GLU A 150 7.62 11.70 2.50
C GLU A 150 6.14 12.03 2.30
N VAL A 151 5.31 11.04 1.98
CA VAL A 151 3.87 11.26 1.77
C VAL A 151 3.16 11.64 3.08
N LEU A 152 3.46 10.97 4.19
CA LEU A 152 2.73 11.19 5.44
C LEU A 152 3.19 12.45 6.21
N GLN A 153 4.39 12.96 5.93
CA GLN A 153 4.89 14.23 6.51
C GLN A 153 4.50 15.46 5.69
N ARG A 154 4.10 15.31 4.43
CA ARG A 154 3.53 16.41 3.63
C ARG A 154 2.20 16.82 4.28
N LYS A 155 2.25 17.90 5.06
CA LYS A 155 1.06 18.56 5.60
C LYS A 155 0.17 18.98 4.44
N ASP A 156 -1.04 18.44 4.38
CA ASP A 156 -2.12 19.07 3.63
C ASP A 156 -2.26 20.49 4.18
N GLY A 157 -2.14 21.51 3.32
CA GLY A 157 -1.98 22.89 3.75
C GLY A 157 -3.12 23.37 4.68
N SER A 158 -2.89 23.37 6.00
CA SER A 158 -3.40 24.36 6.97
C SER A 158 -3.12 23.91 8.42
N SER A 159 -2.14 24.54 9.07
CA SER A 159 -2.30 25.11 10.42
C SER A 159 -1.00 25.80 10.85
N GLU A 160 -1.10 27.13 10.80
CA GLU A 160 -0.56 28.10 11.76
C GLU A 160 0.95 28.40 11.76
N ARG A 161 1.24 29.57 11.19
CA ARG A 161 2.14 30.57 11.80
C ARG A 161 1.83 30.69 13.29
N LYS A 162 2.85 30.53 14.12
CA LYS A 162 3.09 31.38 15.29
C LYS A 162 4.58 31.64 15.39
#